data_AF-A0A7K4DCT6-F1
#
_entry.id   AF-A0A7K4DCT6-F1
#
_cell.length_a   1.000
_cell.length_b   1.000
_cell.length_c   1.000
_cell.angle_alpha   90.00
_cell.angle_beta   90.00
_cell.angle_gamma   90.00
#
_symmetry.space_group_name_H-M   'P 1'
#
loop_
_entity.id
_entity.type
_entity.pdbx_description
1 polymer ?
#
loop_
_entity_poly.entity_id
_entity_poly.type
_entity_poly.pdbx_seq_one_letter_code
_entity_poly.pdbx_strand_id
1 'polypeptide(L)'
;MKKIFAILIGLLFLVSTFALASAFLSDASYIHTNKTNYAIGEKVIVKSDAGYDALETPNGVLEFNSSSWDGPVLTMVWKAKNAGTVKFYNSKTSVLIKVAMDKPTPMQQFMKILGFGKKD
;
A
#
# COMPACT_ATOMS: atom_id res chain seq x y z
N MET A 1 -15.50 51.40 25.33
CA MET A 1 -15.47 49.92 25.36
C MET A 1 -15.83 49.24 24.03
N LYS A 2 -15.47 49.81 22.86
CA LYS A 2 -15.76 49.19 21.54
C LYS A 2 -14.54 48.57 20.85
N LYS A 3 -13.32 48.93 21.28
CA LYS A 3 -12.07 48.53 20.61
C LYS A 3 -11.53 47.16 21.06
N ILE A 4 -11.85 46.73 22.29
CA ILE A 4 -11.39 45.44 22.83
C ILE A 4 -12.21 44.26 22.28
N PHE A 5 -13.51 44.48 22.00
CA PHE A 5 -14.39 43.45 21.42
C PHE A 5 -13.97 43.04 20.00
N ALA A 6 -13.46 43.96 19.20
CA ALA A 6 -12.98 43.67 17.84
C ALA A 6 -11.71 42.79 17.84
N ILE A 7 -10.85 42.96 18.84
CA ILE A 7 -9.61 42.18 18.98
C ILE A 7 -9.93 40.74 19.40
N LEU A 8 -10.91 40.54 20.30
CA LEU A 8 -11.35 39.21 20.71
C LEU A 8 -12.00 38.41 19.58
N ILE A 9 -12.78 39.07 18.71
CA ILE A 9 -13.38 38.42 17.54
C ILE A 9 -12.29 38.08 16.50
N GLY A 10 -11.35 38.98 16.24
CA GLY A 10 -10.24 38.71 15.32
C GLY A 10 -9.32 37.58 15.81
N LEU A 11 -9.11 37.46 17.12
CA LEU A 11 -8.30 36.39 17.72
C LEU A 11 -9.06 35.04 17.76
N LEU A 12 -10.40 35.06 17.89
CA LEU A 12 -11.20 33.82 17.84
C LEU A 12 -11.20 33.17 16.45
N PHE A 13 -11.10 33.98 15.38
CA PHE A 13 -11.07 33.49 13.99
C PHE A 13 -9.70 32.94 13.54
N LEU A 14 -8.62 33.24 14.27
CA LEU A 14 -7.28 32.70 13.96
C LEU A 14 -7.05 31.29 14.54
N VAL A 15 -7.92 30.84 15.47
CA VAL A 15 -7.87 29.47 16.01
C VAL A 15 -8.86 28.54 15.31
N SER A 16 -9.79 29.07 14.50
CA SER A 16 -10.88 28.29 13.89
C SER A 16 -10.54 27.62 12.56
N THR A 17 -9.30 27.70 12.06
CA THR A 17 -8.87 27.01 10.82
C THR A 17 -8.07 25.72 11.05
N PHE A 18 -7.74 25.38 12.30
CA PHE A 18 -7.06 24.11 12.62
C PHE A 18 -7.98 23.02 13.19
N ALA A 19 -9.29 23.21 13.10
CA ALA A 19 -10.26 22.15 13.32
C ALA A 19 -10.92 21.86 11.98
N LEU A 20 -10.50 20.78 11.29
CA LEU A 20 -11.30 19.91 10.40
C LEU A 20 -10.47 19.01 9.47
N ALA A 21 -9.13 19.02 9.51
CA ALA A 21 -8.36 17.99 8.79
C ALA A 21 -8.43 16.60 9.47
N SER A 22 -9.01 16.49 10.67
CA SER A 22 -9.14 15.23 11.43
C SER A 22 -10.43 14.46 11.14
N ALA A 23 -10.97 14.58 9.93
CA ALA A 23 -12.11 13.78 9.46
C ALA A 23 -11.70 12.63 8.51
N PHE A 24 -10.40 12.30 8.40
CA PHE A 24 -9.95 11.05 7.76
C PHE A 24 -10.10 9.86 8.73
N LEU A 25 -11.30 9.70 9.30
CA LEU A 25 -11.73 8.44 9.92
C LEU A 25 -12.74 7.81 8.97
N SER A 26 -12.25 7.22 7.90
CA SER A 26 -12.80 5.94 7.47
C SER A 26 -11.71 4.91 7.70
N ASP A 27 -11.98 4.04 8.66
CA ASP A 27 -11.14 3.00 9.21
C ASP A 27 -10.80 1.90 8.18
N ALA A 28 -10.50 2.23 6.93
CA ALA A 28 -10.27 1.27 5.88
C ALA A 28 -8.97 1.60 5.12
N SER A 29 -7.84 1.22 5.72
CA SER A 29 -6.55 1.24 5.01
C SER A 29 -6.49 -0.01 4.15
N TYR A 30 -6.79 0.12 2.86
CA TYR A 30 -6.64 -0.97 1.90
C TYR A 30 -5.33 -0.84 1.15
N ILE A 31 -4.70 -1.98 0.87
CA ILE A 31 -3.52 -2.07 0.03
C ILE A 31 -3.97 -2.54 -1.34
N HIS A 32 -3.74 -1.71 -2.35
CA HIS A 32 -4.11 -1.98 -3.73
C HIS A 32 -2.86 -2.22 -4.57
N THR A 33 -2.87 -3.30 -5.33
CA THR A 33 -1.81 -3.62 -6.30
C THR A 33 -2.43 -3.79 -7.67
N ASN A 34 -1.83 -3.22 -8.70
CA ASN A 34 -2.34 -3.40 -10.07
C ASN A 34 -2.22 -4.86 -10.54
N LYS A 35 -1.26 -5.62 -9.99
CA LYS A 35 -1.07 -7.05 -10.24
C LYS A 35 -0.35 -7.70 -9.07
N THR A 36 -0.49 -9.02 -8.93
CA THR A 36 0.16 -9.79 -7.86
C THR A 36 1.35 -10.61 -8.36
N ASN A 37 1.61 -10.62 -9.67
CA ASN A 37 2.72 -11.35 -10.28
C ASN A 37 3.49 -10.40 -11.20
N TYR A 38 4.80 -10.31 -10.98
CA TYR A 38 5.73 -9.43 -11.68
C TYR A 38 6.90 -10.24 -12.24
N ALA A 39 7.47 -9.80 -13.35
CA ALA A 39 8.77 -10.25 -13.83
C ALA A 39 9.91 -9.39 -13.25
N ILE A 40 11.13 -9.90 -13.22
CA ILE A 40 12.31 -9.11 -12.85
C ILE A 40 12.46 -7.94 -13.84
N GLY A 41 12.81 -6.77 -13.32
CA GLY A 41 12.93 -5.52 -14.07
C GLY A 41 11.62 -4.73 -14.17
N GLU A 42 10.47 -5.33 -13.88
CA GLU A 42 9.19 -4.63 -13.94
C GLU A 42 9.02 -3.60 -12.81
N LYS A 43 8.22 -2.58 -13.11
CA LYS A 43 7.77 -1.59 -12.15
C LYS A 43 6.62 -2.15 -11.31
N VAL A 44 6.80 -2.15 -10.00
CA VAL A 44 5.79 -2.53 -9.02
C VAL A 44 5.19 -1.25 -8.45
N ILE A 45 3.86 -1.13 -8.51
CA ILE A 45 3.13 0.01 -7.96
C ILE A 45 2.16 -0.52 -6.92
N VAL A 46 2.30 -0.01 -5.71
CA VAL A 46 1.45 -0.37 -4.57
C VAL A 46 0.86 0.93 -4.02
N LYS A 47 -0.45 0.94 -3.81
CA LYS A 47 -1.16 2.06 -3.20
C LYS A 47 -1.70 1.67 -1.84
N SER A 48 -1.75 2.62 -0.91
CA SER A 48 -2.40 2.45 0.39
C SER A 48 -3.21 3.69 0.75
N ASP A 49 -4.44 3.48 1.21
CA ASP A 49 -5.39 4.56 1.52
C ASP A 49 -5.16 5.22 2.89
N ALA A 50 -4.14 4.80 3.66
CA ALA A 50 -3.75 5.45 4.93
C ALA A 50 -2.26 5.28 5.32
N GLY A 51 -1.36 4.96 4.38
CA GLY A 51 0.04 4.62 4.68
C GLY A 51 0.30 3.11 4.89
N TYR A 52 1.55 2.71 5.16
CA TYR A 52 1.92 1.31 5.46
C TYR A 52 2.46 1.19 6.87
N ASP A 53 2.14 0.10 7.57
CA ASP A 53 2.74 -0.18 8.87
C ASP A 53 4.11 -0.84 8.72
N ALA A 54 4.30 -1.69 7.69
CA ALA A 54 5.61 -2.25 7.35
C ALA A 54 5.65 -2.97 5.98
N LEU A 55 6.88 -3.21 5.51
CA LEU A 55 7.20 -3.99 4.33
C LEU A 55 8.00 -5.23 4.74
N GLU A 56 7.45 -6.42 4.54
CA GLU A 56 8.20 -7.67 4.62
C GLU A 56 8.75 -7.99 3.22
N THR A 57 9.90 -7.39 2.89
CA THR A 57 10.72 -7.82 1.75
C THR A 57 11.81 -8.76 2.23
N PRO A 58 11.89 -9.99 1.70
CA PRO A 58 13.17 -10.69 1.70
C PRO A 58 14.20 -9.77 1.05
N ASN A 59 15.33 -9.55 1.73
CA ASN A 59 16.34 -8.56 1.34
C ASN A 59 16.67 -8.65 -0.16
N GLY A 60 16.35 -7.60 -0.91
CA GLY A 60 16.72 -7.44 -2.32
C GLY A 60 15.70 -7.89 -3.36
N VAL A 61 14.49 -8.36 -3.01
CA VAL A 61 13.45 -8.70 -4.02
C VAL A 61 12.97 -7.44 -4.76
N LEU A 62 12.79 -6.34 -4.02
CA LEU A 62 12.41 -5.03 -4.54
C LEU A 62 13.48 -4.00 -4.21
N GLU A 63 13.71 -3.08 -5.15
CA GLU A 63 14.46 -1.84 -4.93
C GLU A 63 13.48 -0.68 -4.90
N PHE A 64 13.56 0.14 -3.85
CA PHE A 64 12.75 1.34 -3.74
C PHE A 64 13.13 2.34 -4.84
N ASN A 65 12.13 2.93 -5.50
CA ASN A 65 12.34 3.94 -6.52
C ASN A 65 11.80 5.31 -6.05
N SER A 66 10.51 5.38 -5.70
CA SER A 66 9.89 6.62 -5.24
C SER A 66 8.61 6.39 -4.44
N SER A 67 8.17 7.44 -3.74
CA SER A 67 6.84 7.50 -3.11
C SER A 67 6.21 8.89 -3.29
N SER A 68 4.89 8.94 -3.31
CA SER A 68 4.13 10.19 -3.40
C SER A 68 2.81 10.07 -2.64
N TRP A 69 2.34 11.18 -2.09
CA TRP A 69 1.05 11.29 -1.44
C TRP A 69 0.06 12.06 -2.33
N ASP A 70 -1.15 11.55 -2.44
CA ASP A 70 -2.30 12.21 -3.06
C ASP A 70 -3.47 12.17 -2.07
N GLY A 71 -3.62 13.26 -1.31
CA GLY A 71 -4.49 13.28 -0.12
C GLY A 71 -4.11 12.17 0.87
N PRO A 72 -5.03 11.28 1.27
CA PRO A 72 -4.75 10.18 2.20
C PRO A 72 -4.06 8.98 1.53
N VAL A 73 -3.88 8.99 0.20
CA VAL A 73 -3.38 7.84 -0.54
C VAL A 73 -1.86 7.94 -0.74
N LEU A 74 -1.13 6.97 -0.19
CA LEU A 74 0.29 6.77 -0.44
C LEU A 74 0.46 5.85 -1.67
N THR A 75 1.17 6.34 -2.68
CA THR A 75 1.63 5.51 -3.81
C THR A 75 3.12 5.26 -3.68
N MET A 76 3.54 3.99 -3.70
CA MET A 76 4.94 3.59 -3.72
C MET A 76 5.28 2.87 -5.02
N VAL A 77 6.43 3.22 -5.57
CA VAL A 77 6.97 2.64 -6.80
C VAL A 77 8.26 1.91 -6.46
N TRP A 78 8.33 0.65 -6.87
CA TRP A 78 9.48 -0.22 -6.70
C TRP A 78 9.92 -0.80 -8.03
N LYS A 79 11.17 -1.24 -8.09
CA LYS A 79 11.72 -2.04 -9.19
C LYS A 79 11.90 -3.48 -8.71
N ALA A 80 11.31 -4.43 -9.42
CA ALA A 80 11.54 -5.85 -9.19
C ALA A 80 12.99 -6.21 -9.54
N LYS A 81 13.78 -6.65 -8.56
CA LYS A 81 15.22 -6.95 -8.73
C LYS A 81 15.54 -8.42 -8.76
N ASN A 82 15.03 -9.15 -7.78
CA ASN A 82 15.29 -10.57 -7.61
C ASN A 82 13.98 -11.34 -7.52
N ALA A 83 14.02 -12.64 -7.80
CA ALA A 83 12.87 -13.49 -7.61
C ALA A 83 12.52 -13.62 -6.13
N GLY A 84 11.23 -13.67 -5.81
CA GLY A 84 10.78 -13.83 -4.43
C GLY A 84 9.32 -13.45 -4.22
N THR A 85 8.86 -13.65 -2.99
CA THR A 85 7.52 -13.23 -2.55
C THR A 85 7.69 -12.09 -1.56
N VAL A 86 6.91 -11.03 -1.73
CA VAL A 86 6.91 -9.84 -0.87
C VAL A 86 5.51 -9.65 -0.31
N LYS A 87 5.45 -9.33 0.99
CA LYS A 87 4.19 -9.04 1.66
C LYS A 87 4.15 -7.56 2.04
N PHE A 88 3.18 -6.86 1.48
CA PHE A 88 2.78 -5.53 1.95
C PHE A 88 1.68 -5.71 2.97
N TYR A 89 1.77 -5.06 4.13
CA TYR A 89 0.72 -5.15 5.13
C TYR A 89 0.53 -3.85 5.90
N ASN A 90 -0.66 -3.74 6.46
CA ASN A 90 -1.02 -2.77 7.49
C ASN A 90 -1.86 -3.51 8.56
N SER A 91 -2.36 -2.78 9.54
CA SER A 91 -3.18 -3.29 10.64
C SER A 91 -4.49 -3.97 10.20
N LYS A 92 -4.91 -3.81 8.94
CA LYS A 92 -6.23 -4.22 8.43
C LYS A 92 -6.18 -5.21 7.27
N THR A 93 -5.14 -5.18 6.45
CA THR A 93 -5.01 -6.00 5.25
C THR A 93 -3.56 -6.32 4.93
N SER A 94 -3.37 -7.34 4.09
CA SER A 94 -2.09 -7.66 3.50
C SER A 94 -2.25 -8.13 2.06
N VAL A 95 -1.27 -7.80 1.23
CA VAL A 95 -1.18 -8.28 -0.15
C VAL A 95 0.18 -8.93 -0.37
N LEU A 96 0.12 -10.12 -0.94
CA LEU A 96 1.29 -10.86 -1.39
C LEU A 96 1.52 -10.59 -2.87
N ILE A 97 2.70 -10.13 -3.22
CA ILE A 97 3.17 -10.07 -4.60
C ILE A 97 4.29 -11.08 -4.83
N LYS A 98 4.35 -11.61 -6.03
CA LYS A 98 5.34 -12.59 -6.47
C LYS A 98 6.15 -12.01 -7.61
N VAL A 99 7.47 -12.04 -7.50
CA VAL A 99 8.42 -11.60 -8.53
C VAL A 99 9.11 -12.84 -9.10
N ALA A 100 9.03 -13.01 -10.41
CA ALA A 100 9.64 -14.11 -11.17
C ALA A 100 9.45 -15.50 -10.52
N MET A 101 8.29 -15.69 -9.88
CA MET A 101 7.87 -17.00 -9.41
C MET A 101 7.13 -17.69 -10.55
N ASP A 102 7.52 -18.91 -10.87
CA ASP A 102 6.86 -19.70 -11.90
C ASP A 102 5.36 -19.76 -11.64
N LYS A 103 4.58 -19.29 -12.62
CA LYS A 103 3.14 -19.55 -12.61
C LYS A 103 2.98 -21.05 -12.88
N PRO A 104 2.12 -21.75 -12.11
CA PRO A 104 1.85 -23.13 -12.44
C PRO A 104 1.31 -23.19 -13.87
N THR A 105 1.96 -23.99 -14.72
CA THR A 105 1.53 -24.11 -16.12
C THR A 105 0.11 -24.67 -16.18
N PRO A 106 -0.65 -24.44 -17.26
CA PRO A 106 -1.98 -25.05 -17.43
C PRO A 106 -1.93 -26.58 -17.23
N MET A 107 -0.84 -27.22 -17.67
CA MET A 107 -0.60 -28.64 -17.44
C MET A 107 -0.41 -28.98 -15.96
N GLN A 108 0.38 -28.21 -15.21
CA GLN A 108 0.54 -28.40 -13.76
C GLN A 108 -0.78 -28.21 -12.99
N GLN A 109 -1.65 -27.30 -13.46
CA GLN A 109 -2.99 -27.13 -12.89
C GLN A 109 -3.90 -28.32 -13.23
N PHE A 110 -3.87 -28.78 -14.48
CA PHE A 110 -4.63 -29.94 -14.92
C PHE A 110 -4.22 -31.24 -14.20
N MET A 111 -2.92 -31.46 -14.03
CA MET A 111 -2.38 -32.59 -13.26
C MET A 111 -2.87 -32.59 -11.81
N LYS A 112 -2.96 -31.42 -11.17
CA LYS A 112 -3.54 -31.29 -9.81
C LYS A 112 -5.02 -31.66 -9.75
N ILE A 113 -5.81 -31.28 -10.76
CA ILE A 113 -7.23 -31.65 -10.86
C ILE A 113 -7.38 -33.17 -10.95
N LEU A 114 -6.49 -33.82 -11.69
CA LEU A 114 -6.45 -35.27 -11.84
C LEU A 114 -5.85 -36.01 -10.62
N GLY A 115 -5.48 -35.30 -9.56
CA GLY A 115 -4.92 -35.89 -8.34
C GLY A 115 -3.44 -36.26 -8.44
N PHE A 116 -2.76 -35.97 -9.56
CA PHE A 116 -1.32 -36.20 -9.68
C PHE A 116 -0.54 -35.20 -8.82
N GLY A 117 0.34 -35.73 -7.96
CA GLY A 117 1.23 -34.93 -7.11
C GLY A 117 0.75 -34.68 -5.68
N LYS A 118 -0.37 -35.25 -5.24
CA LYS A 118 -0.64 -35.43 -3.81
C LYS A 118 0.30 -36.52 -3.29
N LYS A 119 1.19 -36.17 -2.36
CA LYS A 119 1.83 -37.15 -1.49
C LYS A 119 0.83 -37.45 -0.38
N ASP A 120 0.58 -38.75 -0.15
CA ASP A 120 -0.20 -39.25 0.99
C ASP A 120 0.35 -38.74 2.33
#